data_AF-A0A928D8I6-F1
#
_entry.id   AF-A0A928D8I6-F1
#
_cell.length_a   1.000
_cell.length_b   1.000
_cell.length_c   1.000
_cell.angle_alpha   90.00
_cell.angle_beta   90.00
_cell.angle_gamma   90.00
#
_symmetry.space_group_name_H-M   'P 1'
#
loop_
_entity.id
_entity.type
_entity.pdbx_description
1 polymer ?
#
loop_
_entity_poly.entity_id
_entity_poly.type
_entity_poly.pdbx_seq_one_letter_code
_entity_poly.pdbx_strand_id
1 'polypeptide(L)'
;MDFSRRGFIIGGAAAAAAGCTTAGNKVDPDVPKEAKAPSPEIPAKPLDPYKGTRGVPLRVGTPCLQSAASTSMGISWAISGLAKGVVEYADNPQLRNSTTVKSGGFGLAPIDVAALQVRLTGLKPSTKYYYRTVTTPFTDYSNIYDARLGEPISSKVYSFTTLGKENHGHFAMISDTHGKWKSYEMHASHLKANPPGLLLWNGDATNTTQDKATAVEIFLDPPIPSAEFAAEVPMSFVSGNHDYRGSWISKINEVLLPRLQSERTSDFWDLKWNFAERLGGMAIIGM
;
A
#
# COMPACT_ATOMS: atom_id res chain seq x y z
N MET A 1 -1.54 24.21 51.57
CA MET A 1 -2.63 23.26 51.25
C MET A 1 -2.00 22.13 50.48
N ASP A 2 -1.89 21.01 51.16
CA ASP A 2 -1.02 19.88 50.84
C ASP A 2 -1.93 18.66 50.79
N PHE A 3 -1.93 17.89 49.70
CA PHE A 3 -2.69 16.64 49.60
C PHE A 3 -1.88 15.56 48.86
N SER A 4 -1.05 14.90 49.66
CA SER A 4 -0.95 13.45 49.86
C SER A 4 -1.44 12.47 48.77
N ARG A 5 -0.46 11.73 48.24
CA ARG A 5 -0.36 10.28 47.99
C ARG A 5 -1.60 9.40 48.22
N ARG A 6 -1.92 8.57 47.23
CA ARG A 6 -2.25 7.13 47.40
C ARG A 6 -1.59 6.30 46.30
N GLY A 7 -0.80 5.31 46.72
CA GLY A 7 -0.23 4.28 45.87
C GLY A 7 -1.01 2.97 45.94
N PHE A 8 -0.76 2.14 44.93
CA PHE A 8 -0.41 0.72 45.00
C PHE A 8 -1.29 -0.23 45.82
N ILE A 9 -1.97 -1.16 45.14
CA ILE A 9 -2.28 -2.50 45.67
C ILE A 9 -2.01 -3.54 44.56
N ILE A 10 -1.04 -4.42 44.84
CA ILE A 10 -0.84 -5.74 44.24
C ILE A 10 -1.74 -6.74 45.01
N GLY A 11 -2.40 -7.63 44.29
CA GLY A 11 -2.96 -8.89 44.79
C GLY A 11 -3.33 -9.75 43.57
N GLY A 12 -2.76 -10.93 43.31
CA GLY A 12 -2.30 -11.94 44.24
C GLY A 12 -3.47 -12.85 44.63
N ALA A 13 -3.91 -13.71 43.70
CA ALA A 13 -4.86 -14.78 43.99
C ALA A 13 -4.37 -16.08 43.32
N ALA A 14 -3.86 -16.96 44.17
CA ALA A 14 -3.54 -18.34 43.86
C ALA A 14 -4.81 -19.13 43.55
N ALA A 15 -4.79 -19.92 42.48
CA ALA A 15 -5.78 -20.97 42.25
C ALA A 15 -5.23 -22.29 42.78
N ALA A 16 -5.95 -22.85 43.75
CA ALA A 16 -5.63 -24.07 44.44
C ALA A 16 -5.75 -25.31 43.54
N ALA A 17 -4.80 -26.23 43.72
CA ALA A 17 -4.85 -27.58 43.16
C ALA A 17 -5.93 -28.40 43.89
N ALA A 18 -6.88 -28.94 43.12
CA ALA A 18 -7.76 -30.01 43.56
C ALA A 18 -7.32 -31.30 42.85
N GLY A 19 -6.75 -32.23 43.61
CA GLY A 19 -6.46 -33.58 43.15
C GLY A 19 -7.74 -34.35 42.93
N CYS A 20 -7.87 -34.94 41.73
CA CYS A 20 -8.82 -36.02 41.47
C CYS A 20 -8.01 -37.25 41.07
N THR A 21 -8.04 -38.24 41.95
CA THR A 21 -7.48 -39.58 41.75
C THR A 21 -8.35 -40.33 40.75
N THR A 22 -7.80 -40.73 39.61
CA THR A 22 -8.39 -41.77 38.76
C THR A 22 -7.50 -42.99 38.71
N ALA A 23 -8.15 -44.13 38.90
CA ALA A 23 -7.60 -45.46 39.09
C ALA A 23 -6.75 -45.92 37.90
N GLY A 24 -5.77 -46.77 38.19
CA GLY A 24 -4.89 -47.39 37.21
C GLY A 24 -5.66 -48.22 36.18
N ASN A 25 -5.50 -47.85 34.91
CA ASN A 25 -5.84 -48.73 33.80
C ASN A 25 -4.71 -49.74 33.60
N LYS A 26 -5.04 -51.02 33.72
CA LYS A 26 -4.23 -52.12 33.20
C LYS A 26 -4.22 -52.01 31.66
N VAL A 27 -3.03 -52.06 31.07
CA VAL A 27 -2.84 -52.08 29.62
C VAL A 27 -2.95 -53.52 29.15
N ASP A 28 -3.92 -53.79 28.28
CA ASP A 28 -4.15 -55.07 27.60
C ASP A 28 -3.06 -55.26 26.51
N PRO A 29 -2.33 -56.40 26.44
CA PRO A 29 -1.13 -56.51 25.60
C PRO A 29 -1.38 -56.78 24.11
N ASP A 30 -2.62 -56.76 23.60
CA ASP A 30 -2.93 -57.20 22.22
C ASP A 30 -3.67 -56.19 21.33
N VAL A 31 -3.36 -54.89 21.47
CA VAL A 31 -3.83 -53.87 20.50
C VAL A 31 -2.85 -53.76 19.33
N PRO A 32 -3.29 -53.95 18.06
CA PRO A 32 -2.41 -53.77 16.91
C PRO A 32 -1.90 -52.33 16.84
N LYS A 33 -0.58 -52.14 16.71
CA LYS A 33 0.02 -50.83 16.49
C LYS A 33 -0.48 -50.25 15.17
N GLU A 34 -1.37 -49.28 15.26
CA GLU A 34 -1.85 -48.49 14.13
C GLU A 34 -0.64 -47.85 13.43
N ALA A 35 -0.51 -48.10 12.12
CA ALA A 35 0.58 -47.54 11.33
C ALA A 35 0.48 -46.01 11.36
N LYS A 36 1.50 -45.37 11.92
CA LYS A 36 1.60 -43.91 12.01
C LYS A 36 1.56 -43.35 10.58
N ALA A 37 0.49 -42.62 10.25
CA ALA A 37 0.38 -41.90 8.99
C ALA A 37 1.64 -41.03 8.79
N PRO A 38 2.15 -40.90 7.54
CA PRO A 38 3.31 -40.07 7.28
C PRO A 38 3.05 -38.67 7.84
N SER A 39 4.02 -38.16 8.59
CA SER A 39 3.95 -36.79 9.09
C SER A 39 3.81 -35.85 7.89
N PRO A 40 2.95 -34.82 7.94
CA PRO A 40 2.82 -33.88 6.84
C PRO A 40 4.20 -33.28 6.54
N GLU A 41 4.60 -33.33 5.28
CA GLU A 41 5.85 -32.73 4.81
C GLU A 41 5.91 -31.28 5.31
N ILE A 42 6.96 -30.96 6.06
CA ILE A 42 7.27 -29.58 6.43
C ILE A 42 7.46 -28.84 5.10
N PRO A 43 6.69 -27.78 4.81
CA PRO A 43 6.78 -27.10 3.53
C PRO A 43 8.20 -26.59 3.30
N ALA A 44 8.67 -26.70 2.06
CA ALA A 44 9.95 -26.18 1.61
C ALA A 44 10.17 -24.77 2.18
N LYS A 45 11.39 -24.51 2.70
CA LYS A 45 11.77 -23.21 3.27
C LYS A 45 11.22 -22.06 2.40
N PRO A 46 10.55 -21.05 2.98
CA PRO A 46 10.00 -19.95 2.21
C PRO A 46 11.04 -19.37 1.25
N LEU A 47 10.65 -19.20 -0.01
CA LEU A 47 11.51 -18.62 -1.02
C LEU A 47 11.91 -17.21 -0.57
N ASP A 48 13.21 -16.98 -0.40
CA ASP A 48 13.76 -15.62 -0.26
C ASP A 48 13.22 -14.72 -1.38
N PRO A 49 12.38 -13.71 -1.07
CA PRO A 49 11.69 -12.91 -2.07
C PRO A 49 12.66 -12.02 -2.84
N TYR A 50 13.87 -11.77 -2.33
CA TYR A 50 14.90 -10.96 -2.98
C TYR A 50 15.77 -11.75 -3.98
N LYS A 51 15.50 -13.05 -4.18
CA LYS A 51 16.18 -13.86 -5.20
C LYS A 51 15.42 -13.99 -6.52
N GLY A 52 14.43 -13.13 -6.74
CA GLY A 52 13.55 -13.22 -7.89
C GLY A 52 12.40 -14.20 -7.71
N THR A 53 11.50 -14.23 -8.70
CA THR A 53 10.24 -14.98 -8.66
C THR A 53 10.40 -16.48 -8.80
N ARG A 54 11.53 -16.96 -9.38
CA ARG A 54 11.90 -18.39 -9.46
C ARG A 54 10.78 -19.30 -9.96
N GLY A 55 10.12 -18.87 -11.03
CA GLY A 55 9.03 -19.61 -11.68
C GLY A 55 7.64 -19.37 -11.10
N VAL A 56 7.52 -18.65 -9.98
CA VAL A 56 6.22 -18.18 -9.49
C VAL A 56 5.74 -17.00 -10.34
N PRO A 57 4.52 -17.04 -10.91
CA PRO A 57 3.98 -15.90 -11.64
C PRO A 57 3.88 -14.64 -10.78
N LEU A 58 4.35 -13.51 -11.31
CA LEU A 58 4.21 -12.22 -10.63
C LEU A 58 2.77 -11.72 -10.73
N ARG A 59 2.06 -11.62 -9.60
CA ARG A 59 0.87 -10.78 -9.47
C ARG A 59 1.28 -9.32 -9.41
N VAL A 60 0.65 -8.49 -10.25
CA VAL A 60 0.77 -7.03 -10.28
C VAL A 60 -0.60 -6.46 -9.91
N GLY A 61 -0.64 -5.62 -8.87
CA GLY A 61 -1.85 -4.97 -8.39
C GLY A 61 -2.27 -3.80 -9.27
N THR A 62 -3.46 -3.27 -9.00
CA THR A 62 -3.97 -2.09 -9.68
C THR A 62 -3.17 -0.85 -9.29
N PRO A 63 -2.86 0.06 -10.24
CA PRO A 63 -2.24 1.33 -9.89
C PRO A 63 -3.11 2.18 -8.97
N CYS A 64 -2.47 2.87 -8.04
CA CYS A 64 -3.06 3.83 -7.12
C CYS A 64 -2.47 5.21 -7.40
N LEU A 65 -3.32 6.15 -7.79
CA LEU A 65 -2.95 7.54 -7.98
C LEU A 65 -2.84 8.25 -6.62
N GLN A 66 -1.68 8.82 -6.34
CA GLN A 66 -1.31 9.38 -5.03
C GLN A 66 -0.77 10.78 -5.17
N SER A 67 -0.97 11.60 -4.14
CA SER A 67 -0.27 12.89 -3.98
C SER A 67 -0.38 13.76 -5.24
N ALA A 68 -1.61 13.89 -5.74
CA ALA A 68 -1.94 14.63 -6.94
C ALA A 68 -1.64 16.12 -6.76
N ALA A 69 -1.02 16.73 -7.76
CA ALA A 69 -0.73 18.14 -7.81
C ALA A 69 -1.13 18.72 -9.17
N SER A 70 -0.99 20.04 -9.31
CA SER A 70 -1.20 20.70 -10.61
C SER A 70 -0.16 20.32 -11.67
N THR A 71 1.06 19.94 -11.28
CA THR A 71 2.16 19.64 -12.20
C THR A 71 2.82 18.29 -11.97
N SER A 72 2.25 17.48 -11.08
CA SER A 72 2.78 16.17 -10.71
C SER A 72 1.66 15.17 -10.41
N MET A 73 1.98 13.88 -10.56
CA MET A 73 1.11 12.77 -10.15
C MET A 73 1.97 11.62 -9.64
N GLY A 74 1.67 11.11 -8.45
CA GLY A 74 2.28 9.91 -7.90
C GLY A 74 1.48 8.68 -8.32
N ILE A 75 2.17 7.60 -8.67
CA ILE A 75 1.54 6.33 -9.06
C ILE A 75 2.27 5.23 -8.32
N SER A 76 1.53 4.48 -7.51
CA SER A 76 2.07 3.37 -6.73
C SER A 76 1.25 2.11 -6.99
N TRP A 77 1.85 0.94 -6.98
CA TRP A 77 1.12 -0.32 -7.17
C TRP A 77 1.79 -1.49 -6.44
N ALA A 78 0.96 -2.45 -6.03
CA ALA A 78 1.42 -3.65 -5.35
C ALA A 78 2.05 -4.65 -6.33
N ILE A 79 3.02 -5.41 -5.84
CA ILE A 79 3.65 -6.54 -6.54
C ILE A 79 3.82 -7.70 -5.54
N SER A 80 3.93 -8.92 -6.04
CA SER A 80 4.02 -10.13 -5.21
C SER A 80 5.41 -10.78 -5.17
N GLY A 81 6.41 -10.15 -5.78
CA GLY A 81 7.78 -10.65 -5.86
C GLY A 81 8.72 -9.61 -6.46
N LEU A 82 10.03 -9.88 -6.42
CA LEU A 82 11.04 -8.90 -6.81
C LEU A 82 10.84 -8.39 -8.24
N ALA A 83 10.61 -7.09 -8.39
CA ALA A 83 10.41 -6.44 -9.67
C ALA A 83 10.94 -5.01 -9.69
N LYS A 84 11.09 -4.48 -10.90
CA LYS A 84 11.23 -3.05 -11.17
C LYS A 84 10.06 -2.58 -12.02
N GLY A 85 9.82 -1.27 -12.06
CA GLY A 85 8.74 -0.75 -12.87
C GLY A 85 8.92 0.67 -13.37
N VAL A 86 8.17 0.97 -14.41
CA VAL A 86 8.08 2.28 -15.05
C VAL A 86 6.62 2.63 -15.30
N VAL A 87 6.36 3.92 -15.51
CA VAL A 87 5.08 4.41 -16.02
C VAL A 87 5.31 4.98 -17.40
N GLU A 88 4.48 4.57 -18.35
CA GLU A 88 4.37 5.20 -19.65
C GLU A 88 3.14 6.09 -19.64
N TYR A 89 3.27 7.34 -20.08
CA TYR A 89 2.15 8.27 -20.15
C TYR A 89 2.18 9.16 -21.39
N ALA A 90 1.02 9.62 -21.81
CA ALA A 90 0.83 10.57 -22.91
C ALA A 90 -0.43 11.41 -22.68
N ASP A 91 -0.64 12.44 -23.50
CA ASP A 91 -1.87 13.24 -23.56
C ASP A 91 -2.94 12.65 -24.49
N ASN A 92 -2.70 11.44 -25.01
CA ASN A 92 -3.60 10.74 -25.91
C ASN A 92 -3.85 9.29 -25.46
N PRO A 93 -5.07 8.74 -25.68
CA PRO A 93 -5.45 7.41 -25.19
C PRO A 93 -4.69 6.25 -25.85
N GLN A 94 -4.08 6.48 -27.01
CA GLN A 94 -3.29 5.45 -27.71
C GLN A 94 -1.84 5.37 -27.21
N LEU A 95 -1.44 6.22 -26.25
CA LEU A 95 -0.06 6.33 -25.77
C LEU A 95 0.96 6.55 -26.90
N ARG A 96 0.55 7.24 -27.99
CA ARG A 96 1.48 7.61 -29.08
C ARG A 96 2.50 8.59 -28.55
N ASN A 97 3.77 8.34 -28.87
CA ASN A 97 4.92 9.13 -28.40
C ASN A 97 4.93 9.26 -26.87
N SER A 98 4.58 8.19 -26.16
CA SER A 98 4.55 8.19 -24.70
C SER A 98 5.92 8.52 -24.11
N THR A 99 5.88 9.21 -22.98
CA THR A 99 7.06 9.41 -22.14
C THR A 99 7.13 8.24 -21.15
N THR A 100 8.30 7.62 -21.04
CA THR A 100 8.56 6.58 -20.04
C THR A 100 9.30 7.16 -18.85
N VAL A 101 8.74 7.00 -17.65
CA VAL A 101 9.31 7.51 -16.40
C VAL A 101 9.58 6.34 -15.48
N LYS A 102 10.80 6.30 -14.93
CA LYS A 102 11.20 5.36 -13.89
C LYS A 102 11.36 6.11 -12.58
N SER A 103 11.21 5.38 -11.48
CA SER A 103 11.54 5.90 -10.15
C SER A 103 13.05 5.91 -9.91
N GLY A 104 13.47 6.60 -8.85
CA GLY A 104 14.86 6.71 -8.41
C GLY A 104 15.62 7.90 -9.00
N GLY A 105 16.92 7.90 -8.77
CA GLY A 105 17.84 8.95 -9.18
C GLY A 105 19.24 8.37 -9.43
N PHE A 106 20.14 9.17 -10.02
CA PHE A 106 21.55 8.81 -10.22
C PHE A 106 21.76 7.48 -10.97
N GLY A 107 20.88 7.16 -11.93
CA GLY A 107 21.00 5.99 -12.79
C GLY A 107 20.42 4.69 -12.22
N LEU A 108 20.07 4.63 -10.93
CA LEU A 108 19.52 3.43 -10.30
C LEU A 108 17.98 3.44 -10.34
N ALA A 109 17.40 2.33 -10.81
CA ALA A 109 15.97 2.07 -10.71
C ALA A 109 15.69 1.27 -9.42
N PRO A 110 14.81 1.74 -8.54
CA PRO A 110 14.39 0.98 -7.37
C PRO A 110 13.82 -0.37 -7.76
N ILE A 111 14.14 -1.39 -6.97
CA ILE A 111 13.56 -2.72 -7.04
C ILE A 111 12.91 -3.01 -5.69
N ASP A 112 11.78 -3.70 -5.70
CA ASP A 112 11.05 -4.03 -4.48
C ASP A 112 10.34 -5.37 -4.65
N VAL A 113 9.87 -5.94 -3.55
CA VAL A 113 9.16 -7.23 -3.52
C VAL A 113 7.67 -7.08 -3.25
N ALA A 114 7.21 -5.89 -2.82
CA ALA A 114 5.85 -5.65 -2.38
C ALA A 114 5.20 -4.40 -3.00
N ALA A 115 5.96 -3.34 -3.29
CA ALA A 115 5.40 -2.10 -3.85
C ALA A 115 6.37 -1.37 -4.78
N LEU A 116 5.86 -0.84 -5.89
CA LEU A 116 6.59 0.05 -6.79
C LEU A 116 5.90 1.41 -6.82
N GLN A 117 6.68 2.47 -7.00
CA GLN A 117 6.18 3.84 -6.98
C GLN A 117 6.91 4.67 -8.02
N VAL A 118 6.20 5.45 -8.83
CA VAL A 118 6.75 6.36 -9.83
C VAL A 118 6.09 7.72 -9.68
N ARG A 119 6.88 8.79 -9.75
CA ARG A 119 6.40 10.18 -9.74
C ARG A 119 6.52 10.77 -11.14
N LEU A 120 5.39 11.20 -11.69
CA LEU A 120 5.34 12.03 -12.90
C LEU A 120 5.48 13.50 -12.50
N THR A 121 6.28 14.26 -13.23
CA THR A 121 6.55 15.69 -12.99
C THR A 121 6.54 16.49 -14.28
N GLY A 122 6.41 17.82 -14.19
CA GLY A 122 6.37 18.69 -15.37
C GLY A 122 5.07 18.54 -16.17
N LEU A 123 4.01 18.05 -15.53
CA LEU A 123 2.68 17.96 -16.12
C LEU A 123 2.05 19.35 -16.20
N LYS A 124 1.10 19.52 -17.12
CA LYS A 124 0.31 20.74 -17.23
C LYS A 124 -0.86 20.70 -16.23
N PRO A 125 -1.21 21.82 -15.56
CA PRO A 125 -2.42 21.92 -14.73
C PRO A 125 -3.70 21.62 -15.51
N SER A 126 -4.73 21.12 -14.83
CA SER A 126 -6.05 20.87 -15.40
C SER A 126 -6.03 20.09 -16.73
N THR A 127 -5.11 19.13 -16.85
CA THR A 127 -4.86 18.41 -18.10
C THR A 127 -5.06 16.91 -17.89
N LYS A 128 -5.79 16.29 -18.82
CA LYS A 128 -6.01 14.84 -18.83
C LYS A 128 -4.79 14.14 -19.44
N TYR A 129 -4.31 13.11 -18.75
CA TYR A 129 -3.26 12.21 -19.21
C TYR A 129 -3.75 10.77 -19.20
N TYR A 130 -3.19 9.98 -20.11
CA TYR A 130 -3.38 8.54 -20.19
C TYR A 130 -2.08 7.86 -19.82
N TYR A 131 -2.17 6.74 -19.09
CA TYR A 131 -0.98 6.05 -18.60
C TYR A 131 -1.18 4.54 -18.49
N ARG A 132 -0.07 3.82 -18.40
CA ARG A 132 -0.04 2.42 -17.95
C ARG A 132 1.22 2.19 -17.11
N THR A 133 1.14 1.22 -16.21
CA THR A 133 2.32 0.70 -15.51
C THR A 133 2.93 -0.43 -16.32
N VAL A 134 4.26 -0.52 -16.34
CA VAL A 134 5.00 -1.64 -16.93
C VAL A 134 5.92 -2.18 -15.85
N THR A 135 5.68 -3.44 -15.45
CA THR A 135 6.39 -4.11 -14.36
C THR A 135 7.24 -5.23 -14.92
N THR A 136 8.55 -5.21 -14.67
CA THR A 136 9.47 -6.25 -15.11
C THR A 136 9.90 -7.10 -13.90
N PRO A 137 9.49 -8.37 -13.81
CA PRO A 137 9.93 -9.25 -12.73
C PRO A 137 11.41 -9.59 -12.89
N PHE A 138 12.09 -9.81 -11.77
CA PHE A 138 13.34 -10.57 -11.75
C PHE A 138 12.98 -12.05 -11.61
N THR A 139 13.27 -12.87 -12.62
CA THR A 139 13.01 -14.32 -12.57
C THR A 139 14.05 -15.04 -11.72
N ASP A 140 15.28 -14.54 -11.74
CA ASP A 140 16.38 -14.95 -10.85
C ASP A 140 17.25 -13.74 -10.52
N TYR A 141 17.46 -13.49 -9.23
CA TYR A 141 18.36 -12.47 -8.71
C TYR A 141 19.28 -13.04 -7.62
N SER A 142 19.60 -14.33 -7.73
CA SER A 142 20.49 -15.02 -6.78
C SER A 142 21.95 -14.56 -6.90
N ASN A 143 22.34 -14.06 -8.07
CA ASN A 143 23.64 -13.47 -8.36
C ASN A 143 23.46 -12.03 -8.83
N ILE A 144 24.01 -11.06 -8.07
CA ILE A 144 23.91 -9.62 -8.39
C ILE A 144 24.54 -9.25 -9.74
N TYR A 145 25.46 -10.07 -10.26
CA TYR A 145 26.12 -9.87 -11.55
C TYR A 145 25.42 -10.57 -12.72
N ASP A 146 24.46 -11.46 -12.45
CA ASP A 146 23.67 -12.21 -13.45
C ASP A 146 22.18 -12.09 -13.12
N ALA A 147 21.67 -10.87 -13.17
CA ALA A 147 20.27 -10.58 -12.92
C ALA A 147 19.42 -10.99 -14.12
N ARG A 148 18.51 -11.95 -13.93
CA ARG A 148 17.60 -12.41 -14.99
C ARG A 148 16.25 -11.72 -14.86
N LEU A 149 15.84 -11.07 -15.94
CA LEU A 149 14.54 -10.43 -16.06
C LEU A 149 13.56 -11.36 -16.76
N GLY A 150 12.30 -11.32 -16.35
CA GLY A 150 11.20 -11.92 -17.09
C GLY A 150 10.53 -10.94 -18.03
N GLU A 151 9.49 -11.43 -18.71
CA GLU A 151 8.68 -10.61 -19.62
C GLU A 151 8.00 -9.46 -18.87
N PRO A 152 8.04 -8.22 -19.41
CA PRO A 152 7.32 -7.09 -18.83
C PRO A 152 5.80 -7.29 -18.84
N ILE A 153 5.16 -7.00 -17.71
CA ILE A 153 3.71 -7.05 -17.53
C ILE A 153 3.18 -5.62 -17.58
N SER A 154 2.38 -5.30 -18.60
CA SER A 154 1.71 -4.01 -18.74
C SER A 154 0.31 -4.04 -18.13
N SER A 155 -0.07 -3.01 -17.39
CA SER A 155 -1.47 -2.81 -17.03
C SER A 155 -2.30 -2.42 -18.25
N LYS A 156 -3.64 -2.42 -18.10
CA LYS A 156 -4.51 -1.67 -19.02
C LYS A 156 -4.13 -0.17 -19.00
N VAL A 157 -4.57 0.55 -20.03
CA VAL A 157 -4.44 2.01 -20.08
C VAL A 157 -5.52 2.61 -19.17
N TYR A 158 -5.08 3.50 -18.29
CA TYR A 158 -5.91 4.30 -17.39
C TYR A 158 -5.77 5.78 -17.73
N SER A 159 -6.55 6.64 -17.07
CA SER A 159 -6.39 8.08 -17.20
C SER A 159 -6.57 8.81 -15.88
N PHE A 160 -5.98 10.00 -15.78
CA PHE A 160 -6.19 10.93 -14.68
C PHE A 160 -6.18 12.37 -15.20
N THR A 161 -6.68 13.29 -14.39
CA THR A 161 -6.59 14.74 -14.66
C THR A 161 -5.78 15.39 -13.54
N THR A 162 -4.77 16.17 -13.90
CA THR A 162 -4.00 16.96 -12.91
C THR A 162 -4.89 17.99 -12.23
N LEU A 163 -4.54 18.37 -11.01
CA LEU A 163 -5.28 19.40 -10.29
C LEU A 163 -5.13 20.78 -10.96
N GLY A 164 -6.02 21.71 -10.64
CA GLY A 164 -5.99 23.05 -11.22
C GLY A 164 -7.31 23.80 -11.11
N LYS A 165 -7.25 25.10 -11.40
CA LYS A 165 -8.39 26.04 -11.27
C LYS A 165 -9.47 25.85 -12.35
N GLU A 166 -9.12 25.23 -13.47
CA GLU A 166 -10.05 25.00 -14.59
C GLU A 166 -10.83 23.69 -14.45
N ASN A 167 -10.50 22.86 -13.45
CA ASN A 167 -11.23 21.63 -13.19
C ASN A 167 -12.62 21.91 -12.59
N HIS A 168 -13.52 20.94 -12.70
CA HIS A 168 -14.75 20.96 -11.94
C HIS A 168 -14.45 20.71 -10.46
N GLY A 169 -15.02 21.53 -9.58
CA GLY A 169 -14.84 21.42 -8.14
C GLY A 169 -15.67 20.30 -7.52
N HIS A 170 -15.30 19.04 -7.72
CA HIS A 170 -15.97 17.88 -7.14
C HIS A 170 -14.95 16.95 -6.48
N PHE A 171 -15.09 16.72 -5.17
CA PHE A 171 -14.23 15.85 -4.38
C PHE A 171 -15.06 14.90 -3.52
N ALA A 172 -14.46 13.80 -3.08
CA ALA A 172 -15.00 12.95 -2.03
C ALA A 172 -14.03 12.91 -0.84
N MET A 173 -14.56 12.63 0.35
CA MET A 173 -13.76 12.41 1.55
C MET A 173 -14.18 11.13 2.24
N ILE A 174 -13.19 10.34 2.67
CA ILE A 174 -13.36 9.17 3.53
C ILE A 174 -12.41 9.32 4.73
N SER A 175 -12.75 8.68 5.85
CA SER A 175 -11.91 8.64 7.06
C SER A 175 -12.24 7.37 7.85
N ASP A 176 -11.43 7.07 8.87
CA ASP A 176 -11.73 6.05 9.89
C ASP A 176 -12.04 4.66 9.31
N THR A 177 -11.43 4.31 8.18
CA THR A 177 -11.72 3.06 7.49
C THR A 177 -11.21 1.87 8.29
N HIS A 178 -10.14 2.01 9.08
CA HIS A 178 -9.57 0.99 9.97
C HIS A 178 -9.47 -0.44 9.37
N GLY A 179 -9.14 -0.57 8.08
CA GLY A 179 -9.13 -1.85 7.36
C GLY A 179 -10.48 -2.60 7.36
N LYS A 180 -11.62 -1.90 7.52
CA LYS A 180 -12.96 -2.49 7.53
C LYS A 180 -13.47 -2.68 6.10
N TRP A 181 -13.02 -3.76 5.46
CA TRP A 181 -13.22 -4.01 4.03
C TRP A 181 -14.67 -4.03 3.55
N LYS A 182 -15.61 -4.53 4.36
CA LYS A 182 -17.03 -4.50 3.99
C LYS A 182 -17.55 -3.06 3.87
N SER A 183 -17.19 -2.17 4.79
CA SER A 183 -17.58 -0.77 4.75
C SER A 183 -16.83 0.00 3.67
N TYR A 184 -15.52 -0.26 3.56
CA TYR A 184 -14.69 0.37 2.55
C TYR A 184 -15.14 0.03 1.12
N GLU A 185 -15.56 -1.21 0.86
CA GLU A 185 -16.12 -1.60 -0.45
C GLU A 185 -17.37 -0.80 -0.81
N MET A 186 -18.26 -0.50 0.15
CA MET A 186 -19.43 0.33 -0.14
C MET A 186 -19.00 1.72 -0.63
N HIS A 187 -18.02 2.34 0.04
CA HIS A 187 -17.47 3.63 -0.40
C HIS A 187 -16.76 3.52 -1.74
N ALA A 188 -15.90 2.50 -1.93
CA ALA A 188 -15.17 2.27 -3.17
C ALA A 188 -16.09 2.03 -4.36
N SER A 189 -17.18 1.27 -4.17
CA SER A 189 -18.24 1.10 -5.17
C SER A 189 -18.86 2.44 -5.59
N HIS A 190 -19.17 3.31 -4.62
CA HIS A 190 -19.69 4.65 -4.92
C HIS A 190 -18.67 5.54 -5.63
N LEU A 191 -17.39 5.50 -5.22
CA LEU A 191 -16.30 6.22 -5.87
C LEU A 191 -16.08 5.74 -7.31
N LYS A 192 -16.19 4.43 -7.56
CA LYS A 192 -16.12 3.86 -8.90
C LYS A 192 -17.29 4.30 -9.78
N ALA A 193 -18.51 4.31 -9.23
CA ALA A 193 -19.70 4.73 -9.96
C ALA A 193 -19.75 6.26 -10.20
N ASN A 194 -19.15 7.04 -9.31
CA ASN A 194 -19.18 8.51 -9.32
C ASN A 194 -17.76 9.06 -9.01
N PRO A 195 -16.81 8.95 -9.96
CA PRO A 195 -15.43 9.31 -9.71
C PRO A 195 -15.29 10.81 -9.41
N PRO A 196 -14.81 11.19 -8.21
CA PRO A 196 -14.51 12.58 -7.91
C PRO A 196 -13.21 13.02 -8.61
N GLY A 197 -12.99 14.34 -8.71
CA GLY A 197 -11.71 14.88 -9.19
C GLY A 197 -10.56 14.66 -8.21
N LEU A 198 -10.88 14.43 -6.93
CA LEU A 198 -9.93 14.10 -5.86
C LEU A 198 -10.64 13.33 -4.75
N LEU A 199 -10.02 12.27 -4.25
CA LEU A 199 -10.37 11.61 -3.00
C LEU A 199 -9.47 12.11 -1.87
N LEU A 200 -10.07 12.60 -0.80
CA LEU A 200 -9.39 12.91 0.45
C LEU A 200 -9.56 11.73 1.41
N TRP A 201 -8.46 11.06 1.73
CA TRP A 201 -8.47 10.04 2.77
C TRP A 201 -7.94 10.68 4.05
N ASN A 202 -8.88 11.15 4.88
CA ASN A 202 -8.63 11.93 6.07
C ASN A 202 -8.37 11.03 7.28
N GLY A 203 -7.29 10.24 7.18
CA GLY A 203 -6.71 9.51 8.30
C GLY A 203 -7.48 8.27 8.76
N ASP A 204 -6.85 7.63 9.74
CA ASP A 204 -7.26 6.41 10.41
C ASP A 204 -7.60 5.29 9.40
N ALA A 205 -6.69 5.13 8.43
CA ALA A 205 -6.78 4.09 7.40
C ALA A 205 -6.72 2.68 8.00
N THR A 206 -5.94 2.56 9.08
CA THR A 206 -5.68 1.34 9.85
C THR A 206 -5.75 1.60 11.35
N ASN A 207 -5.76 0.55 12.17
CA ASN A 207 -5.59 0.68 13.62
C ASN A 207 -4.11 0.76 14.04
N THR A 208 -3.27 0.02 13.33
CA THR A 208 -1.82 -0.04 13.51
C THR A 208 -1.19 -0.68 12.28
N THR A 209 0.04 -0.29 11.94
CA THR A 209 0.81 -0.89 10.84
C THR A 209 2.12 -1.45 11.37
N GLN A 210 2.21 -2.78 11.44
CA GLN A 210 3.37 -3.49 11.99
C GLN A 210 4.36 -3.95 10.91
N ASP A 211 3.92 -4.05 9.65
CA ASP A 211 4.76 -4.46 8.54
C ASP A 211 4.33 -3.79 7.22
N LYS A 212 5.18 -3.96 6.20
CA LYS A 212 4.93 -3.44 4.84
C LYS A 212 3.72 -4.11 4.19
N ALA A 213 3.48 -5.40 4.47
CA ALA A 213 2.38 -6.14 3.87
C ALA A 213 1.03 -5.53 4.26
N THR A 214 0.88 -5.17 5.54
CA THR A 214 -0.30 -4.44 6.05
C THR A 214 -0.45 -3.09 5.34
N ALA A 215 0.64 -2.32 5.17
CA ALA A 215 0.56 -1.05 4.46
C ALA A 215 0.16 -1.21 2.99
N VAL A 216 0.70 -2.21 2.30
CA VAL A 216 0.34 -2.54 0.92
C VAL A 216 -1.12 -2.94 0.82
N GLU A 217 -1.61 -3.81 1.71
CA GLU A 217 -3.03 -4.18 1.77
C GLU A 217 -3.92 -2.95 1.98
N ILE A 218 -3.55 -2.04 2.89
CA ILE A 218 -4.37 -0.85 3.16
C ILE A 218 -4.41 0.12 1.98
N PHE A 219 -3.24 0.47 1.42
CA PHE A 219 -3.13 1.61 0.51
C PHE A 219 -3.06 1.26 -0.98
N LEU A 220 -2.64 0.04 -1.33
CA LEU A 220 -2.38 -0.34 -2.73
C LEU A 220 -3.21 -1.53 -3.20
N ASP A 221 -3.47 -2.50 -2.33
CA ASP A 221 -4.15 -3.75 -2.69
C ASP A 221 -5.21 -4.15 -1.64
N PRO A 222 -6.20 -3.27 -1.39
CA PRO A 222 -7.27 -3.61 -0.46
C PRO A 222 -8.07 -4.78 -1.04
N PRO A 223 -8.44 -5.78 -0.21
CA PRO A 223 -9.09 -7.00 -0.68
C PRO A 223 -10.59 -6.77 -0.94
N ILE A 224 -10.88 -5.84 -1.85
CA ILE A 224 -12.22 -5.39 -2.19
C ILE A 224 -12.42 -5.38 -3.73
N PRO A 225 -13.60 -5.77 -4.25
CA PRO A 225 -13.85 -5.82 -5.69
C PRO A 225 -13.70 -4.48 -6.41
N SER A 226 -14.00 -3.36 -5.75
CA SER A 226 -14.02 -2.05 -6.38
C SER A 226 -12.69 -1.30 -6.33
N ALA A 227 -11.60 -1.92 -5.82
CA ALA A 227 -10.28 -1.28 -5.65
C ALA A 227 -9.73 -0.57 -6.90
N GLU A 228 -10.18 -0.99 -8.09
CA GLU A 228 -9.75 -0.41 -9.37
C GLU A 228 -10.08 1.09 -9.55
N PHE A 229 -11.00 1.65 -8.74
CA PHE A 229 -11.26 3.09 -8.75
C PHE A 229 -9.98 3.92 -8.53
N ALA A 230 -9.02 3.39 -7.75
CA ALA A 230 -7.78 4.08 -7.39
C ALA A 230 -6.86 4.35 -8.58
N ALA A 231 -7.06 3.66 -9.71
CA ALA A 231 -6.28 3.88 -10.92
C ALA A 231 -6.72 5.11 -11.72
N GLU A 232 -7.89 5.67 -11.43
CA GLU A 232 -8.46 6.83 -12.13
C GLU A 232 -8.86 7.98 -11.21
N VAL A 233 -9.07 7.70 -9.92
CA VAL A 233 -9.39 8.70 -8.90
C VAL A 233 -8.12 9.01 -8.08
N PRO A 234 -7.52 10.20 -8.25
CA PRO A 234 -6.37 10.59 -7.44
C PRO A 234 -6.73 10.71 -5.97
N MET A 235 -5.86 10.22 -5.09
CA MET A 235 -6.06 10.23 -3.65
C MET A 235 -4.97 11.05 -2.94
N SER A 236 -5.40 11.89 -2.00
CA SER A 236 -4.52 12.58 -1.05
C SER A 236 -4.82 12.10 0.35
N PHE A 237 -3.80 11.53 0.99
CA PHE A 237 -3.87 10.99 2.33
C PHE A 237 -3.33 12.01 3.35
N VAL A 238 -4.05 12.15 4.46
CA VAL A 238 -3.61 12.87 5.66
C VAL A 238 -3.63 11.87 6.81
N SER A 239 -2.59 11.83 7.63
CA SER A 239 -2.49 10.85 8.73
C SER A 239 -3.35 11.25 9.92
N GLY A 240 -4.19 10.32 10.39
CA GLY A 240 -4.87 10.37 11.66
C GLY A 240 -4.01 9.78 12.80
N ASN A 241 -4.53 9.77 14.02
CA ASN A 241 -3.76 9.33 15.19
C ASN A 241 -3.49 7.82 15.21
N HIS A 242 -4.33 6.99 14.56
CA HIS A 242 -4.06 5.56 14.44
C HIS A 242 -3.01 5.25 13.39
N ASP A 243 -2.86 6.12 12.38
CA ASP A 243 -1.84 5.94 11.36
C ASP A 243 -0.43 6.08 11.94
N TYR A 244 -0.24 6.82 13.04
CA TYR A 244 1.05 6.92 13.74
C TYR A 244 1.44 5.70 14.59
N ARG A 245 0.65 4.61 14.57
CA ARG A 245 0.86 3.45 15.46
C ARG A 245 1.46 2.26 14.74
N GLY A 246 2.50 1.68 15.33
CA GLY A 246 3.11 0.42 14.90
C GLY A 246 4.55 0.61 14.43
N SER A 247 5.28 -0.50 14.36
CA SER A 247 6.73 -0.47 14.12
C SER A 247 7.11 -0.02 12.71
N TRP A 248 6.20 -0.14 11.74
CA TRP A 248 6.50 0.12 10.34
C TRP A 248 6.17 1.55 9.88
N ILE A 249 5.45 2.35 10.67
CA ILE A 249 4.94 3.65 10.22
C ILE A 249 6.02 4.64 9.72
N SER A 250 7.22 4.58 10.30
CA SER A 250 8.36 5.41 9.87
C SER A 250 8.76 5.20 8.40
N LYS A 251 8.28 4.11 7.78
CA LYS A 251 8.56 3.66 6.41
C LYS A 251 7.37 3.78 5.46
N ILE A 252 6.30 4.48 5.85
CA ILE A 252 5.10 4.64 5.01
C ILE A 252 5.39 5.21 3.61
N ASN A 253 6.49 5.93 3.45
CA ASN A 253 6.97 6.43 2.17
C ASN A 253 7.31 5.31 1.16
N GLU A 254 7.49 4.07 1.59
CA GLU A 254 7.69 2.91 0.70
C GLU A 254 6.40 2.46 -0.02
N VAL A 255 5.23 2.99 0.39
CA VAL A 255 3.91 2.61 -0.14
C VAL A 255 3.08 3.83 -0.55
N LEU A 256 3.19 4.94 0.21
CA LEU A 256 2.62 6.23 -0.14
C LEU A 256 3.71 7.20 -0.59
N LEU A 257 3.54 7.84 -1.74
CA LEU A 257 4.50 8.84 -2.20
C LEU A 257 4.32 10.15 -1.41
N PRO A 258 5.36 10.66 -0.71
CA PRO A 258 5.31 12.00 -0.14
C PRO A 258 5.18 13.05 -1.23
N ARG A 259 4.71 14.26 -0.91
CA ARG A 259 4.72 15.36 -1.89
C ARG A 259 6.15 15.77 -2.21
N LEU A 260 6.35 16.31 -3.41
CA LEU A 260 7.63 16.86 -3.82
C LEU A 260 7.91 18.18 -3.08
N GLN A 261 9.18 18.43 -2.78
CA GLN A 261 9.59 19.73 -2.23
C GLN A 261 9.25 20.89 -3.19
N SER A 262 9.30 20.65 -4.51
CA SER A 262 8.93 21.63 -5.53
C SER A 262 7.44 21.99 -5.56
N GLU A 263 6.58 21.20 -4.90
CA GLU A 263 5.15 21.51 -4.73
C GLU A 263 4.94 22.54 -3.59
N ARG A 264 6.02 22.99 -2.93
CA ARG A 264 5.98 23.80 -1.71
C ARG A 264 7.05 24.88 -1.72
N THR A 265 6.90 25.88 -0.87
CA THR A 265 8.00 26.78 -0.55
C THR A 265 9.04 26.05 0.31
N SER A 266 10.30 26.45 0.19
CA SER A 266 11.45 25.82 0.87
C SER A 266 11.33 25.76 2.39
N ASP A 267 10.54 26.65 2.98
CA ASP A 267 10.41 26.82 4.42
C ASP A 267 9.59 25.70 5.11
N PHE A 268 8.90 24.86 4.32
CA PHE A 268 8.01 23.78 4.80
C PHE A 268 8.42 22.40 4.26
N TRP A 269 9.71 22.17 4.07
CA TRP A 269 10.25 20.96 3.45
C TRP A 269 9.97 19.68 4.27
N ASP A 270 9.79 19.79 5.58
CA ASP A 270 9.56 18.67 6.50
C ASP A 270 8.08 18.20 6.56
N LEU A 271 7.13 19.02 6.11
CA LEU A 271 5.69 18.72 6.08
C LEU A 271 5.29 17.78 4.95
N LYS A 272 6.03 16.69 4.71
CA LYS A 272 5.94 15.77 3.54
C LYS A 272 4.56 15.20 3.19
N TRP A 273 3.57 15.29 4.08
CA TRP A 273 2.19 14.85 3.84
C TRP A 273 1.21 16.00 3.58
N ASN A 274 1.58 17.24 3.88
CA ASN A 274 0.71 18.40 3.80
C ASN A 274 0.63 18.90 2.35
N PHE A 275 -0.52 19.48 2.00
CA PHE A 275 -0.75 20.00 0.66
C PHE A 275 -1.75 21.15 0.67
N ALA A 276 -1.62 22.02 -0.32
CA ALA A 276 -2.57 23.07 -0.64
C ALA A 276 -2.71 23.13 -2.16
N GLU A 277 -3.84 22.66 -2.68
CA GLU A 277 -4.07 22.50 -4.11
C GLU A 277 -5.37 23.18 -4.54
N ARG A 278 -5.46 23.50 -5.83
CA ARG A 278 -6.70 24.03 -6.44
C ARG A 278 -7.44 22.90 -7.15
N LEU A 279 -8.74 22.81 -6.90
CA LEU A 279 -9.65 21.96 -7.66
C LEU A 279 -10.86 22.81 -8.06
N GLY A 280 -10.77 23.39 -9.24
CA GLY A 280 -11.73 24.38 -9.70
C GLY A 280 -11.75 25.64 -8.83
N GLY A 281 -12.96 26.03 -8.43
CA GLY A 281 -13.21 27.11 -7.49
C GLY A 281 -12.74 26.83 -6.05
N MET A 282 -12.45 25.57 -5.69
CA MET A 282 -12.08 25.19 -4.33
C MET A 282 -10.58 25.27 -4.08
N ALA A 283 -10.20 25.65 -2.86
CA ALA A 283 -8.89 25.36 -2.30
C ALA A 283 -9.02 24.15 -1.39
N ILE A 284 -8.19 23.14 -1.61
CA ILE A 284 -8.15 21.94 -0.78
C ILE A 284 -6.83 21.96 0.00
N ILE A 285 -6.93 21.90 1.33
CA ILE A 285 -5.80 22.00 2.23
C ILE A 285 -5.84 20.81 3.20
N GLY A 286 -4.75 20.05 3.26
CA GLY A 286 -4.56 18.94 4.20
C GLY A 286 -3.31 19.17 5.04
N MET A 287 -3.40 18.91 6.35
CA MET A 287 -2.34 19.16 7.32
C MET A 287 -2.06 17.96 8.21
#